data_AF-A0A527VUK6-F1
#
_entry.id   AF-A0A527VUK6-F1
#
_cell.length_a   1.000
_cell.length_b   1.000
_cell.length_c   1.000
_cell.angle_alpha   90.00
_cell.angle_beta   90.00
_cell.angle_gamma   90.00
#
_symmetry.space_group_name_H-M   'P 1'
#
loop_
_entity.id
_entity.type
_entity.pdbx_description
1 polymer ?
#
loop_
_entity_poly.entity_id
_entity_poly.type
_entity_poly.pdbx_seq_one_letter_code
_entity_poly.pdbx_strand_id
1 'polypeptide(L)'
;MGSIDILERLIAFPTVSRESNLDLISYVADLLQTSGIASQLIHSADGHKANLFATIGPADKSGIMLSGHTDVVPVDGQNWTLPPFAMTAQDGRLYGRGAADMKGFVASALAAC
;
A
#
# COMPACT_ATOMS: atom_id res chain seq x y z
N MET A 1 -11.96 -4.82 7.75
CA MET A 1 -11.02 -3.77 8.20
C MET A 1 -11.29 -2.54 7.34
N GLY A 2 -11.38 -1.35 7.91
CA GLY A 2 -11.70 -0.13 7.14
C GLY A 2 -10.50 0.38 6.34
N SER A 3 -10.73 1.24 5.35
CA SER A 3 -9.64 1.85 4.57
C SER A 3 -8.69 2.69 5.42
N ILE A 4 -9.18 3.32 6.50
CA ILE A 4 -8.35 4.09 7.45
C ILE A 4 -7.39 3.16 8.22
N ASP A 5 -7.87 2.01 8.70
CA ASP A 5 -7.04 1.03 9.43
C ASP A 5 -5.94 0.46 8.51
N ILE A 6 -6.30 0.15 7.26
CA ILE A 6 -5.33 -0.32 6.26
C ILE A 6 -4.32 0.78 5.96
N LEU A 7 -4.77 2.03 5.76
CA LEU A 7 -3.89 3.16 5.49
C LEU A 7 -2.88 3.40 6.61
N GLU A 8 -3.32 3.33 7.87
CA GLU A 8 -2.43 3.43 9.03
C GLU A 8 -1.30 2.40 8.92
N ARG A 9 -1.65 1.16 8.61
CA ARG A 9 -0.68 0.08 8.49
C ARG A 9 0.24 0.26 7.29
N LEU A 10 -0.29 0.70 6.15
CA LEU A 10 0.53 0.98 4.96
C LEU A 10 1.52 2.13 5.20
N ILE A 11 1.12 3.21 5.88
CA ILE A 11 2.01 4.34 6.21
C ILE A 11 3.17 3.88 7.12
N ALA A 12 2.92 2.92 8.02
CA ALA A 12 3.93 2.41 8.94
C ALA A 12 5.10 1.68 8.25
N PHE A 13 4.94 1.23 6.99
CA PHE A 13 6.04 0.69 6.21
C PHE A 13 6.80 1.84 5.50
N PRO A 14 8.07 2.11 5.83
CA PRO A 14 8.85 3.18 5.22
C PRO A 14 9.40 2.75 3.85
N THR A 15 8.51 2.49 2.90
CA THR A 15 8.78 2.08 1.52
C THR A 15 9.34 3.23 0.67
N VAL A 16 10.32 3.97 1.20
CA VAL A 16 11.02 5.02 0.46
C VAL A 16 11.57 4.40 -0.83
N SER A 17 11.48 5.10 -1.96
CA SER A 17 11.71 4.52 -3.29
C SER A 17 13.08 3.84 -3.49
N ARG A 18 14.08 4.16 -2.68
CA ARG A 18 15.41 3.49 -2.69
C ARG A 18 15.48 2.22 -1.85
N GLU A 19 14.50 1.97 -1.00
CA GLU A 19 14.39 0.84 -0.08
C GLU A 19 13.48 -0.25 -0.65
N SER A 20 13.41 -1.38 0.06
CA SER A 20 12.52 -2.49 -0.30
C SER A 20 11.05 -2.16 0.02
N ASN A 21 10.13 -2.73 -0.77
CA ASN A 21 8.70 -2.72 -0.46
C ASN A 21 8.16 -4.10 0.00
N LEU A 22 9.01 -5.11 0.16
CA LEU A 22 8.59 -6.50 0.35
C LEU A 22 7.75 -6.72 1.61
N ASP A 23 8.06 -6.03 2.71
CA ASP A 23 7.27 -6.14 3.95
C ASP A 23 5.84 -5.62 3.77
N LEU A 24 5.68 -4.51 3.04
CA LEU A 24 4.36 -3.97 2.70
C LEU A 24 3.63 -4.93 1.76
N ILE A 25 4.32 -5.45 0.74
CA ILE A 25 3.72 -6.39 -0.22
C ILE A 25 3.27 -7.69 0.47
N SER A 26 4.09 -8.21 1.40
CA SER A 26 3.74 -9.39 2.20
C SER A 26 2.50 -9.13 3.05
N TYR A 27 2.43 -7.98 3.72
CA TYR A 27 1.23 -7.59 4.47
C TYR A 27 -0.03 -7.54 3.60
N VAL A 28 0.06 -6.97 2.39
CA VAL A 28 -1.08 -6.92 1.47
C VAL A 28 -1.46 -8.31 0.97
N ALA A 29 -0.49 -9.17 0.67
CA ALA A 29 -0.74 -10.56 0.27
C ALA A 29 -1.46 -11.34 1.39
N ASP A 30 -1.03 -11.19 2.64
CA ASP A 30 -1.67 -11.81 3.81
C ASP A 30 -3.11 -11.28 3.98
N LEU A 31 -3.32 -9.97 3.81
CA LEU A 31 -4.66 -9.37 3.90
C LEU A 31 -5.62 -9.92 2.83
N LEU A 32 -5.14 -10.08 1.60
CA LEU A 32 -5.93 -10.70 0.52
C LEU A 32 -6.17 -12.18 0.79
N GLN A 33 -5.16 -12.91 1.24
CA GLN A 33 -5.27 -14.34 1.56
C GLN A 33 -6.27 -14.61 2.69
N THR A 34 -6.26 -13.81 3.75
CA THR A 34 -7.25 -13.92 4.84
C THR A 34 -8.68 -13.65 4.37
N SER A 35 -8.84 -12.97 3.24
CA SER A 35 -10.13 -12.72 2.57
C SER A 35 -10.44 -13.76 1.47
N GLY A 36 -9.61 -14.80 1.31
CA GLY A 36 -9.78 -15.84 0.30
C GLY A 36 -9.40 -15.42 -1.12
N ILE A 37 -8.71 -14.29 -1.28
CA ILE A 37 -8.30 -13.75 -2.58
C ILE A 37 -6.86 -14.19 -2.86
N ALA A 38 -6.66 -14.91 -3.97
CA ALA A 38 -5.33 -15.28 -4.42
C ALA A 38 -4.60 -14.07 -5.03
N SER A 39 -3.32 -13.91 -4.70
CA SER A 39 -2.44 -12.90 -5.26
C SER A 39 -1.12 -13.50 -5.75
N GLN A 40 -0.59 -12.95 -6.83
CA GLN A 40 0.72 -13.25 -7.37
C GLN A 40 1.70 -12.11 -7.06
N LEU A 41 2.88 -12.46 -6.56
CA LEU A 41 4.00 -11.53 -6.40
C LEU A 41 4.91 -11.63 -7.63
N ILE A 42 5.23 -10.47 -8.22
CA ILE A 42 6.13 -10.34 -9.36
C ILE A 42 7.36 -9.56 -8.88
N HIS A 43 8.44 -10.29 -8.60
CA HIS A 43 9.67 -9.71 -8.07
C HIS A 43 10.47 -8.94 -9.14
N SER A 44 11.17 -7.90 -8.71
CA SER A 44 12.21 -7.26 -9.53
C SER A 44 13.36 -8.24 -9.81
N ALA A 45 14.18 -7.94 -10.82
CA ALA A 45 15.28 -8.83 -11.22
C ALA A 45 16.31 -9.07 -10.10
N ASP A 46 16.51 -8.10 -9.22
CA ASP A 46 17.37 -8.19 -8.03
C ASP A 46 16.66 -8.77 -6.79
N GLY A 47 15.35 -9.05 -6.90
CA GLY A 47 14.50 -9.53 -5.81
C GLY A 47 14.23 -8.51 -4.70
N HIS A 48 14.73 -7.28 -4.79
CA HIS A 48 14.62 -6.29 -3.71
C HIS A 48 13.23 -5.66 -3.59
N LYS A 49 12.40 -5.78 -4.62
CA LYS A 49 11.03 -5.28 -4.68
C LYS A 49 10.10 -6.28 -5.32
N ALA A 50 8.80 -6.10 -5.12
CA ALA A 50 7.79 -6.85 -5.84
C ALA A 50 6.58 -5.97 -6.18
N ASN A 51 5.94 -6.28 -7.30
CA ASN A 51 4.55 -5.90 -7.56
C ASN A 51 3.63 -7.02 -7.05
N LEU A 52 2.41 -6.66 -6.66
CA LEU A 52 1.35 -7.60 -6.31
C LEU A 52 0.22 -7.51 -7.32
N PHE A 53 -0.23 -8.66 -7.82
CA PHE A 53 -1.35 -8.76 -8.74
C PHE A 53 -2.41 -9.70 -8.17
N ALA A 54 -3.66 -9.24 -8.10
CA ALA A 54 -4.79 -10.05 -7.68
C ALA A 54 -5.96 -9.83 -8.65
N THR A 55 -6.79 -10.86 -8.83
CA THR A 55 -8.00 -10.80 -9.64
C THR A 55 -9.16 -11.33 -8.84
N ILE A 56 -10.27 -10.58 -8.82
CA ILE A 56 -11.51 -10.95 -8.14
C ILE A 56 -12.59 -11.07 -9.22
N GLY A 57 -13.37 -12.15 -9.13
CA GLY A 57 -14.43 -12.44 -10.09
C GLY A 57 -14.01 -13.38 -11.22
N PRO A 58 -14.85 -13.52 -12.27
CA PRO A 58 -14.65 -14.49 -13.33
C PRO A 58 -13.44 -14.17 -14.22
N ALA A 59 -12.58 -15.16 -14.46
CA ALA A 59 -11.39 -15.01 -15.30
C ALA A 59 -11.69 -14.92 -16.81
N ASP A 60 -12.90 -15.27 -17.23
CA ASP A 60 -13.36 -15.31 -18.62
C ASP A 60 -14.05 -14.01 -19.07
N LYS A 61 -14.09 -12.97 -18.22
CA LYS A 61 -14.72 -11.68 -18.50
C LYS A 61 -13.73 -10.53 -18.43
N SER A 62 -13.93 -9.52 -19.26
CA SER A 62 -13.19 -8.25 -19.16
C SER A 62 -13.49 -7.57 -17.82
N GLY A 63 -12.44 -7.07 -17.17
CA GLY A 63 -12.52 -6.38 -15.89
C GLY A 63 -11.98 -4.95 -15.95
N ILE A 64 -11.91 -4.33 -14.78
CA ILE A 64 -11.27 -3.04 -14.55
C ILE A 64 -10.03 -3.28 -13.69
N MET A 65 -8.91 -2.66 -14.05
CA MET A 65 -7.69 -2.71 -13.25
C MET A 65 -7.60 -1.47 -12.35
N LEU A 66 -7.56 -1.70 -11.04
CA LEU A 66 -7.16 -0.69 -10.07
C LEU A 66 -5.65 -0.79 -9.89
N SER A 67 -4.92 0.20 -10.40
CA SER A 67 -3.45 0.22 -10.36
C SER A 67 -2.96 1.34 -9.45
N GLY A 68 -1.96 1.03 -8.62
CA GLY A 68 -1.31 1.99 -7.75
C GLY A 68 0.11 1.57 -7.40
N HIS A 69 0.85 2.49 -6.79
CA HIS A 69 2.21 2.27 -6.31
C HIS A 69 2.25 2.33 -4.78
N THR A 70 3.23 1.65 -4.20
CA THR A 70 3.39 1.53 -2.74
C THR A 70 4.63 2.24 -2.23
N ASP A 71 5.54 2.62 -3.12
CA ASP A 71 6.72 3.37 -2.77
C ASP A 71 6.39 4.83 -2.48
N VAL A 72 7.29 5.51 -1.78
CA VAL A 72 7.11 6.91 -1.41
C VAL A 72 8.41 7.68 -1.59
N VAL A 73 8.29 8.99 -1.78
CA VAL A 73 9.48 9.84 -1.86
C VAL A 73 10.21 9.92 -0.50
N PRO A 74 11.53 10.16 -0.50
CA PRO A 74 12.29 10.36 0.73
C PRO A 74 11.75 11.51 1.59
N VAL A 75 12.07 11.47 2.89
CA VAL A 75 11.71 12.51 3.87
C VAL A 75 12.91 13.33 4.33
N ASP A 76 14.12 12.96 3.90
CA ASP A 76 15.37 13.60 4.30
C ASP A 76 15.35 15.10 4.00
N GLY A 77 15.75 15.92 4.97
CA GLY A 77 15.84 17.37 4.82
C GLY A 77 14.49 18.11 4.70
N GLN A 78 13.36 17.42 4.88
CA GLN A 78 12.03 18.05 4.88
C GLN A 78 11.59 18.44 6.29
N ASN A 79 10.84 19.54 6.40
CA ASN A 79 10.35 20.08 7.67
C ASN A 79 9.06 19.37 8.13
N TRP A 80 9.17 18.10 8.49
CA TRP A 80 8.05 17.35 9.09
C TRP A 80 7.78 17.82 10.51
N THR A 81 6.53 18.24 10.79
CA THR A 81 6.05 18.58 12.14
C THR A 81 5.39 17.40 12.85
N LEU A 82 5.05 16.35 12.11
CA LEU A 82 4.47 15.09 12.58
C LEU A 82 5.32 13.92 12.06
N PRO A 83 5.34 12.76 12.74
CA PRO A 83 6.10 11.60 12.27
C PRO A 83 5.64 11.15 10.87
N PRO A 84 6.53 11.05 9.86
CA PRO A 84 6.12 10.72 8.50
C PRO A 84 5.61 9.28 8.36
N PHE A 85 6.11 8.33 9.14
CA PHE A 85 5.76 6.91 9.05
C PHE A 85 4.96 6.41 10.25
N ALA A 86 4.29 7.31 10.98
CA ALA A 86 3.27 6.96 11.95
C ALA A 86 2.08 7.89 11.72
N MET A 87 0.97 7.32 11.21
CA MET A 87 -0.16 8.12 10.80
C MET A 87 -0.71 8.94 11.98
N THR A 88 -0.88 10.23 11.77
CA THR A 88 -1.53 11.11 12.75
C THR A 88 -2.88 11.54 12.20
N ALA A 89 -3.96 11.32 12.96
CA ALA A 89 -5.28 11.84 12.65
C ALA A 89 -5.52 13.12 13.46
N GLN A 90 -5.73 14.25 12.78
CA GLN A 90 -5.98 15.54 13.43
C GLN A 90 -6.87 16.41 12.54
N ASP A 91 -7.85 17.10 13.12
CA ASP A 91 -8.71 18.08 12.44
C ASP A 91 -9.38 17.53 11.15
N GLY A 92 -9.83 16.27 11.20
CA GLY A 92 -10.46 15.59 10.07
C GLY A 92 -9.51 15.21 8.93
N ARG A 93 -8.19 15.27 9.16
CA ARG A 93 -7.14 14.95 8.19
C ARG A 93 -6.26 13.81 8.69
N LEU A 94 -5.72 13.05 7.74
CA LEU A 94 -4.77 11.96 7.98
C LEU A 94 -3.39 12.38 7.46
N TYR A 95 -2.42 12.47 8.35
CA TYR A 95 -1.06 12.91 8.05
C TYR A 95 -0.10 11.72 8.06
N GLY A 96 0.71 11.61 7.01
CA GLY A 96 1.76 10.62 6.88
C GLY A 96 2.33 10.57 5.46
N ARG A 97 3.58 10.18 5.32
CA ARG A 97 4.24 9.98 4.02
C ARG A 97 3.56 8.81 3.31
N GLY A 98 3.01 9.11 2.14
CA GLY A 98 2.24 8.16 1.35
C GLY A 98 0.73 8.28 1.51
N ALA A 99 0.23 9.06 2.47
CA ALA A 99 -1.21 9.17 2.74
C ALA A 99 -2.01 9.55 1.49
N ALA A 100 -1.59 10.61 0.78
CA ALA A 100 -2.18 11.01 -0.49
C ALA A 100 -1.54 10.31 -1.71
N ASP A 101 -0.22 10.15 -1.71
CA ASP A 101 0.55 9.61 -2.86
C ASP A 101 1.37 8.36 -2.46
N MET A 102 0.83 7.15 -2.68
CA MET A 102 -0.58 6.89 -3.01
C MET A 102 -1.22 5.78 -2.18
N LYS A 103 -0.70 5.56 -0.98
CA LYS A 103 -1.17 4.52 -0.06
C LYS A 103 -2.65 4.69 0.33
N GLY A 104 -3.18 5.92 0.34
CA GLY A 104 -4.61 6.15 0.56
C GLY A 104 -5.51 5.53 -0.50
N PHE A 105 -5.12 5.61 -1.77
CA PHE A 105 -5.83 4.93 -2.86
C PHE A 105 -5.69 3.41 -2.72
N VAL A 106 -4.48 2.91 -2.46
CA VAL A 106 -4.22 1.46 -2.29
C VAL A 106 -5.06 0.91 -1.14
N ALA A 107 -5.10 1.58 0.02
CA ALA A 107 -5.92 1.18 1.15
C ALA A 107 -7.42 1.17 0.83
N SER A 108 -7.89 2.15 0.05
CA SER A 108 -9.29 2.23 -0.38
C SER A 108 -9.65 1.12 -1.35
N ALA A 109 -8.76 0.80 -2.29
CA ALA A 109 -8.94 -0.31 -3.22
C ALA A 109 -9.00 -1.65 -2.47
N LEU A 110 -8.08 -1.89 -1.53
CA LEU A 110 -8.05 -3.10 -0.71
C LEU A 110 -9.30 -3.25 0.18
N ALA A 111 -9.79 -2.15 0.75
CA ALA A 111 -11.00 -2.17 1.58
C ALA A 111 -12.29 -2.41 0.79
N ALA A 112 -12.28 -2.16 -0.52
CA ALA A 112 -13.41 -2.37 -1.41
C ALA A 112 -13.44 -3.79 -2.03
N CYS A 113 -12.34 -4.54 -1.88
CA CYS A 113 -12.21 -5.93 -2.31
C CYS A 113 -12.92 -6.92 -1.37
#